data_AF-A0A7S3S3P9-F1
#
_entry.id   AF-A0A7S3S3P9-F1
#
_cell.length_a   1.000
_cell.length_b   1.000
_cell.length_c   1.000
_cell.angle_alpha   90.00
_cell.angle_beta   90.00
_cell.angle_gamma   90.00
#
_symmetry.space_group_name_H-M   'P 1'
#
loop_
_entity.id
_entity.type
_entity.pdbx_description
1 polymer ?
#
loop_
_entity_poly.entity_id
_entity_poly.type
_entity_poly.pdbx_seq_one_letter_code
_entity_poly.pdbx_strand_id
1 'polypeptide(L)'
;REFSEHRAAALNDALDVQLPFKVKQGQVEVEEAAIVTDYSQAVLMPTAEIRELNAEIKQLGAVKVGLLEEIRDFRRGIVQLQWEAERVEMETEDLVEKTRDFQLLRVTKDLQDVIRGGSEESQAVETEKLERKFEQMQEAHANRVADLKRQQRKIAKLVADKQQEMESLSGQIEQLEGSVMEREMIHNVQSKNKGASDDKAKRFEEVHMKTKLHSLVKMQTQEIEMLREELDRLRRRTFPTFTHFEAVRAAEAGL
;
A
#
# COMPACT_ATOMS: atom_id res chain seq x y z
N ARG A 1 -5.33 47.10 -28.69
CA ARG A 1 -5.11 46.46 -27.37
C ARG A 1 -6.37 45.72 -26.95
N GLU A 2 -7.53 46.37 -26.92
CA GLU A 2 -8.82 45.72 -26.61
C GLU A 2 -9.17 44.58 -27.58
N PHE A 3 -8.96 44.75 -28.89
CA PHE A 3 -9.27 43.70 -29.89
C PHE A 3 -8.36 42.47 -29.79
N SER A 4 -7.10 42.65 -29.38
CA SER A 4 -6.16 41.55 -29.15
C SER A 4 -6.47 40.81 -27.85
N GLU A 5 -6.93 41.53 -26.82
CA GLU A 5 -7.38 40.96 -25.55
C GLU A 5 -8.67 40.16 -25.72
N HIS A 6 -9.65 40.70 -26.46
CA HIS A 6 -10.88 39.96 -26.79
C HIS A 6 -10.61 38.71 -27.62
N ARG A 7 -9.67 38.77 -28.57
CA ARG A 7 -9.29 37.60 -29.37
C ARG A 7 -8.58 36.54 -28.52
N ALA A 8 -7.75 36.94 -27.56
CA ALA A 8 -7.10 36.02 -26.63
C ALA A 8 -8.11 35.38 -25.67
N ALA A 9 -9.08 36.15 -25.16
CA ALA A 9 -10.17 35.64 -24.33
C ALA A 9 -11.04 34.64 -25.09
N ALA A 10 -11.45 34.98 -26.32
CA ALA A 10 -12.24 34.07 -27.17
C ALA A 10 -11.48 32.80 -27.55
N LEU A 11 -10.14 32.88 -27.71
CA LEU A 11 -9.30 31.70 -27.94
C LEU A 11 -9.19 30.82 -26.69
N ASN A 12 -9.06 31.42 -25.50
CA ASN A 12 -9.04 30.68 -24.25
C ASN A 12 -10.38 29.97 -24.02
N ASP A 13 -11.51 30.65 -24.24
CA ASP A 13 -12.84 30.03 -24.11
C ASP A 13 -13.05 28.90 -25.14
N ALA A 14 -12.49 29.04 -26.34
CA ALA A 14 -12.56 27.99 -27.37
C ALA A 14 -11.64 26.79 -27.09
N LEU A 15 -10.61 26.97 -26.27
CA LEU A 15 -9.61 25.95 -25.90
C LEU A 15 -9.82 25.41 -24.47
N ASP A 16 -10.75 25.96 -23.70
CA ASP A 16 -11.14 25.49 -22.38
C ASP A 16 -11.96 24.19 -22.52
N VAL A 17 -11.23 23.09 -22.66
CA VAL A 17 -11.80 21.75 -22.83
C VAL A 17 -11.74 21.02 -21.50
N GLN A 18 -12.91 20.76 -20.92
CA GLN A 18 -13.05 19.88 -19.76
C GLN A 18 -12.91 18.42 -20.20
N LEU A 19 -11.80 17.79 -19.81
CA LEU A 19 -11.54 16.37 -20.10
C LEU A 19 -11.76 15.54 -18.84
N PRO A 20 -12.77 14.64 -18.81
CA PRO A 20 -12.96 13.74 -17.68
C PRO A 20 -11.89 12.63 -17.72
N PHE A 21 -11.05 12.57 -16.69
CA PHE A 21 -10.07 11.50 -16.52
C PHE A 21 -10.56 10.48 -15.49
N LYS A 22 -10.31 9.20 -15.77
CA LYS A 22 -10.51 8.11 -14.82
C LYS A 22 -9.16 7.67 -14.30
N VAL A 23 -8.93 7.89 -13.02
CA VAL A 23 -7.69 7.57 -12.32
C VAL A 23 -7.98 6.50 -11.27
N LYS A 24 -7.05 5.59 -11.00
CA LYS A 24 -7.24 4.55 -9.98
C LYS A 24 -7.05 5.16 -8.58
N GLN A 25 -7.78 4.64 -7.59
CA GLN A 25 -7.56 4.98 -6.20
C GLN A 25 -6.11 4.62 -5.80
N GLY A 26 -5.41 5.55 -5.14
CA GLY A 26 -3.97 5.45 -4.84
C GLY A 26 -3.05 6.18 -5.83
N GLN A 27 -3.57 6.77 -6.89
CA GLN A 27 -2.84 7.71 -7.78
C GLN A 27 -3.28 9.18 -7.56
N VAL A 28 -4.13 9.40 -6.55
CA VAL A 28 -4.63 10.70 -6.13
C VAL A 28 -4.08 10.93 -4.72
N GLU A 29 -3.25 11.96 -4.56
CA GLU A 29 -2.62 12.32 -3.27
C GLU A 29 -3.40 13.42 -2.51
N VAL A 30 -4.59 13.77 -2.99
CA VAL A 30 -5.48 14.74 -2.33
C VAL A 30 -6.22 14.05 -1.18
N GLU A 31 -6.31 14.70 -0.02
CA GLU A 31 -7.04 14.18 1.14
C GLU A 31 -8.53 13.99 0.82
N GLU A 32 -9.04 12.78 1.06
CA GLU A 32 -10.43 12.44 0.76
C GLU A 32 -11.39 13.05 1.81
N ALA A 33 -12.28 13.96 1.38
CA ALA A 33 -13.36 14.50 2.22
C ALA A 33 -14.62 13.64 2.13
N ALA A 34 -15.37 13.54 3.24
CA ALA A 34 -16.51 12.64 3.39
C ALA A 34 -17.74 12.96 2.50
N ILE A 35 -17.79 14.14 1.86
CA ILE A 35 -18.97 14.62 1.12
C ILE A 35 -18.62 14.93 -0.34
N VAL A 36 -17.70 15.88 -0.56
CA VAL A 36 -17.14 16.20 -1.89
C VAL A 36 -15.67 16.52 -1.69
N THR A 37 -14.79 15.81 -2.39
CA THR A 37 -13.36 16.10 -2.44
C THR A 37 -13.10 17.33 -3.30
N ASP A 38 -12.40 18.31 -2.73
CA ASP A 38 -11.98 19.49 -3.48
C ASP A 38 -10.70 19.18 -4.27
N TYR A 39 -10.78 19.31 -5.60
CA TYR A 39 -9.66 19.13 -6.52
C TYR A 39 -9.15 20.47 -7.09
N SER A 40 -9.58 21.61 -6.55
CA SER A 40 -9.21 22.94 -7.04
C SER A 40 -7.70 23.18 -7.12
N GLN A 41 -6.93 22.54 -6.23
CA GLN A 41 -5.47 22.62 -6.18
C GLN A 41 -4.76 21.39 -6.77
N ALA A 42 -5.50 20.44 -7.34
CA ALA A 42 -4.92 19.22 -7.89
C ALA A 42 -4.24 19.50 -9.23
N VAL A 43 -3.03 18.95 -9.40
CA VAL A 43 -2.25 19.06 -10.64
C VAL A 43 -1.97 17.68 -11.19
N LEU A 44 -2.12 17.50 -12.50
CA LEU A 44 -1.72 16.29 -13.20
C LEU A 44 -0.21 16.31 -13.45
N MET A 45 0.50 15.34 -12.87
CA MET A 45 1.95 15.21 -13.06
C MET A 45 2.31 13.89 -13.77
N PRO A 46 3.32 13.90 -14.66
CA PRO A 46 3.84 12.68 -15.26
C PRO A 46 4.43 11.73 -14.21
N THR A 47 4.00 10.46 -14.24
CA THR A 47 4.52 9.45 -13.29
C THR A 47 6.01 9.15 -13.44
N ALA A 48 6.61 9.46 -14.59
CA ALA A 48 8.03 9.27 -14.84
C ALA A 48 8.88 10.18 -13.94
N GLU A 49 8.55 11.47 -13.88
CA GLU A 49 9.27 12.46 -13.06
C GLU A 49 9.21 12.12 -11.57
N ILE A 50 8.04 11.71 -11.08
CA ILE A 50 7.86 11.26 -9.69
C ILE A 50 8.73 10.04 -9.38
N ARG A 51 8.83 9.09 -10.32
CA ARG A 51 9.65 7.88 -10.13
C ARG A 51 11.14 8.19 -10.14
N GLU A 52 11.59 9.08 -11.02
CA GLU A 52 12.98 9.52 -11.09
C GLU A 52 13.38 10.24 -9.81
N LEU A 53 12.57 11.20 -9.34
CA LEU A 53 12.82 11.90 -8.09
C LEU A 53 12.83 10.94 -6.90
N ASN A 54 11.89 10.00 -6.83
CA ASN A 54 11.88 8.98 -5.77
C ASN A 54 13.09 8.05 -5.81
N ALA A 55 13.62 7.75 -6.99
CA ALA A 55 14.86 6.99 -7.13
C ALA A 55 16.05 7.80 -6.60
N GLU A 56 16.14 9.09 -6.92
CA GLU A 56 17.17 9.99 -6.42
C GLU A 56 17.09 10.15 -4.89
N ILE A 57 15.90 10.36 -4.34
CA ILE A 57 15.68 10.43 -2.89
C ILE A 57 16.16 9.16 -2.19
N LYS A 58 15.88 7.98 -2.77
CA LYS A 58 16.35 6.70 -2.22
C LYS A 58 17.88 6.57 -2.28
N GLN A 59 18.50 7.02 -3.37
CA GLN A 59 19.96 7.03 -3.50
C GLN A 59 20.61 7.95 -2.46
N LEU A 60 20.11 9.18 -2.31
CA LEU A 60 20.57 10.12 -1.28
C LEU A 60 20.35 9.56 0.13
N GLY A 61 19.22 8.90 0.35
CA GLY A 61 18.92 8.19 1.60
C GLY A 61 19.95 7.10 1.91
N ALA A 62 20.32 6.29 0.93
CA ALA A 62 21.33 5.25 1.10
C ALA A 62 22.70 5.82 1.45
N VAL A 63 23.13 6.90 0.78
CA VAL A 63 24.38 7.60 1.09
C VAL A 63 24.35 8.16 2.51
N LYS A 64 23.25 8.78 2.92
CA LYS A 64 23.08 9.31 4.28
C LYS A 64 23.18 8.20 5.33
N VAL A 65 22.56 7.04 5.08
CA VAL A 65 22.65 5.89 5.99
C VAL A 65 24.09 5.40 6.09
N GLY A 66 24.81 5.24 4.98
CA GLY A 66 26.23 4.86 5.00
C GLY A 66 27.09 5.82 5.84
N LEU A 67 26.89 7.12 5.66
CA LEU A 67 27.60 8.13 6.47
C LEU A 67 27.25 8.07 7.96
N LEU A 68 25.99 7.77 8.31
CA LEU A 68 25.59 7.56 9.70
C LEU A 68 26.23 6.31 10.31
N GLU A 69 26.42 5.25 9.53
CA GLU A 69 27.13 4.04 9.97
C GLU A 69 28.62 4.32 10.22
N GLU A 70 29.27 5.07 9.32
CA GLU A 70 30.66 5.52 9.50
C GLU A 70 30.81 6.37 10.77
N ILE A 71 29.89 7.31 11.02
CA ILE A 71 29.89 8.13 12.25
C ILE A 71 29.71 7.26 13.49
N ARG A 72 28.78 6.29 13.45
CA ARG A 72 28.56 5.36 14.56
C ARG A 72 29.84 4.59 14.88
N ASP A 73 30.48 4.02 13.86
CA ASP A 73 31.67 3.19 14.04
C ASP A 73 32.88 4.01 14.50
N PHE A 74 33.01 5.25 14.01
CA PHE A 74 34.00 6.20 14.49
C PHE A 74 33.81 6.52 15.98
N ARG A 75 32.57 6.80 16.40
CA ARG A 75 32.26 7.04 17.83
C ARG A 75 32.56 5.82 18.70
N ARG A 76 32.24 4.62 18.22
CA ARG A 76 32.59 3.37 18.91
C ARG A 76 34.11 3.26 19.09
N GLY A 77 34.87 3.59 18.05
CA GLY A 77 36.34 3.62 18.10
C GLY A 77 36.89 4.61 19.13
N ILE A 78 36.31 5.82 19.21
CA ILE A 78 36.70 6.82 20.23
C ILE A 78 36.48 6.29 21.64
N VAL A 79 35.30 5.72 21.92
CA VAL A 79 34.97 5.19 23.25
C VAL A 79 35.92 4.05 23.61
N GLN A 80 36.23 3.17 22.66
CA GLN A 80 37.19 2.09 22.89
C GLN A 80 38.59 2.65 23.20
N LEU A 81 39.08 3.63 22.44
CA LEU A 81 40.38 4.25 22.67
C LEU A 81 40.44 4.97 24.02
N GLN A 82 39.36 5.65 24.43
CA GLN A 82 39.27 6.29 25.74
C GLN A 82 39.37 5.26 26.86
N TRP A 83 38.66 4.14 26.74
CA TRP A 83 38.74 3.05 27.69
C TRP A 83 40.14 2.42 27.75
N GLU A 84 40.79 2.22 26.58
CA GLU A 84 42.16 1.71 26.52
C GLU A 84 43.14 2.67 27.20
N ALA A 85 42.98 3.98 27.00
CA ALA A 85 43.81 4.99 27.65
C ALA A 85 43.63 4.97 29.18
N GLU A 86 42.38 4.95 29.66
CA GLU A 86 42.07 4.87 31.10
C GLU A 86 42.62 3.59 31.73
N ARG A 87 42.52 2.44 31.01
CA ARG A 87 43.10 1.18 31.47
C ARG A 87 44.61 1.26 31.62
N VAL A 88 45.31 1.82 30.64
CA VAL A 88 46.77 1.97 30.67
C VAL A 88 47.21 2.96 31.76
N GLU A 89 46.43 4.01 32.00
CA GLU A 89 46.68 4.96 33.10
C GLU A 89 46.57 4.26 34.46
N MET A 90 45.51 3.50 34.70
CA MET A 90 45.35 2.70 35.92
C MET A 90 46.47 1.66 36.09
N GLU A 91 46.86 0.96 35.02
CA GLU A 91 47.99 0.02 35.04
C GLU A 91 49.30 0.73 35.40
N THR A 92 49.49 1.96 34.91
CA THR A 92 50.67 2.78 35.22
C THR A 92 50.67 3.20 36.68
N GLU A 93 49.55 3.66 37.22
CA GLU A 93 49.39 4.02 38.63
C GLU A 93 49.69 2.83 39.55
N ASP A 94 49.11 1.66 39.26
CA ASP A 94 49.34 0.42 40.02
C ASP A 94 50.82 0.01 40.01
N LEU A 95 51.51 0.14 38.86
CA LEU A 95 52.95 -0.11 38.77
C LEU A 95 53.79 0.89 39.57
N VAL A 96 53.39 2.17 39.60
CA VAL A 96 54.05 3.21 40.41
C VAL A 96 53.86 2.94 41.90
N GLU A 97 52.64 2.57 42.32
CA GLU A 97 52.35 2.19 43.70
C GLU A 97 53.16 0.95 44.11
N LYS A 98 53.14 -0.12 43.32
CA LYS A 98 53.96 -1.31 43.57
C LYS A 98 55.44 -0.97 43.68
N THR A 99 55.95 -0.11 42.80
CA THR A 99 57.35 0.33 42.85
C THR A 99 57.65 1.06 44.16
N ARG A 100 56.75 1.95 44.58
CA ARG A 100 56.87 2.68 45.85
C ARG A 100 56.82 1.73 47.05
N ASP A 101 55.93 0.75 47.02
CA ASP A 101 55.82 -0.28 48.06
C ASP A 101 57.12 -1.07 48.15
N PHE A 102 57.67 -1.54 47.04
CA PHE A 102 58.97 -2.23 47.03
C PHE A 102 60.12 -1.38 47.53
N GLN A 103 60.14 -0.07 47.21
CA GLN A 103 61.17 0.85 47.70
C GLN A 103 61.07 1.08 49.22
N LEU A 104 59.87 1.11 49.77
CA LEU A 104 59.61 1.33 51.20
C LEU A 104 59.56 0.02 52.01
N LEU A 105 59.54 -1.12 51.33
CA LEU A 105 59.44 -2.43 51.96
C LEU A 105 60.67 -2.73 52.81
N ARG A 106 60.47 -2.85 54.11
CA ARG A 106 61.49 -3.34 55.02
C ARG A 106 61.52 -4.86 54.98
N VAL A 107 62.65 -5.42 54.58
CA VAL A 107 62.84 -6.88 54.55
C VAL A 107 62.83 -7.43 55.99
N THR A 108 61.85 -8.29 56.29
CA THR A 108 61.73 -9.02 57.56
C THR A 108 62.23 -10.46 57.41
N LYS A 109 62.48 -11.16 58.53
CA LYS A 109 62.88 -12.58 58.53
C LYS A 109 61.83 -13.46 57.86
N ASP A 110 60.56 -13.28 58.20
CA ASP A 110 59.45 -14.04 57.62
C ASP A 110 59.39 -13.87 56.10
N LEU A 111 59.63 -12.64 55.60
CA LEU A 111 59.69 -12.38 54.15
C LEU A 111 60.89 -13.06 53.49
N GLN A 112 62.05 -13.10 54.15
CA GLN A 112 63.23 -13.84 53.67
C GLN A 112 62.97 -15.34 53.64
N ASP A 113 62.28 -15.87 54.65
CA ASP A 113 61.92 -17.28 54.72
C ASP A 113 60.93 -17.64 53.61
N VAL A 114 59.94 -16.78 53.31
CA VAL A 114 59.04 -16.93 52.15
C VAL A 114 59.81 -16.92 50.83
N ILE A 115 60.72 -15.96 50.62
CA ILE A 115 61.54 -15.86 49.39
C ILE A 115 62.47 -17.09 49.23
N ARG A 116 62.92 -17.68 50.35
CA ARG A 116 63.76 -18.89 50.37
C ARG A 116 62.98 -20.19 50.30
N GLY A 117 61.65 -20.15 50.20
CA GLY A 117 60.79 -21.35 50.10
C GLY A 117 60.36 -21.96 51.43
N GLY A 118 60.56 -21.28 52.56
CA GLY A 118 60.19 -21.77 53.90
C GLY A 118 58.69 -21.80 54.22
N SER A 119 57.82 -21.38 53.29
CA SER A 119 56.36 -21.24 53.49
C SER A 119 55.53 -22.19 52.62
N GLU A 120 56.14 -23.23 52.04
CA GLU A 120 55.45 -24.16 51.13
C GLU A 120 54.22 -24.81 51.78
N GLU A 121 54.27 -25.15 53.07
CA GLU A 121 53.16 -25.82 53.76
C GLU A 121 51.97 -24.87 54.04
N SER A 122 52.22 -23.60 54.35
CA SER A 122 51.14 -22.62 54.52
C SER A 122 50.51 -22.23 53.17
N GLN A 123 51.31 -22.16 52.10
CA GLN A 123 50.83 -21.90 50.75
C GLN A 123 50.05 -23.09 50.19
N ALA A 124 50.43 -24.32 50.50
CA ALA A 124 49.68 -25.51 50.11
C ALA A 124 48.25 -25.50 50.71
N VAL A 125 48.10 -25.10 51.97
CA VAL A 125 46.78 -25.01 52.62
C VAL A 125 45.94 -23.86 52.03
N GLU A 126 46.56 -22.75 51.64
CA GLU A 126 45.85 -21.62 51.05
C GLU A 126 45.44 -21.90 49.59
N THR A 127 46.30 -22.56 48.82
CA THR A 127 45.99 -23.03 47.46
C THR A 127 44.86 -24.06 47.48
N GLU A 128 44.88 -25.03 48.38
CA GLU A 128 43.79 -26.01 48.54
C GLU A 128 42.45 -25.32 48.87
N LYS A 129 42.46 -24.27 49.70
CA LYS A 129 41.24 -23.48 49.98
C LYS A 129 40.74 -22.72 48.75
N LEU A 130 41.64 -22.17 47.95
CA LEU A 130 41.29 -21.46 46.71
C LEU A 130 40.77 -22.42 45.64
N GLU A 131 41.36 -23.60 45.51
CA GLU A 131 40.89 -24.66 44.62
C GLU A 131 39.47 -25.10 44.99
N ARG A 132 39.19 -25.33 46.28
CA ARG A 132 37.84 -25.65 46.76
C ARG A 132 36.82 -24.54 46.46
N LYS A 133 37.21 -23.26 46.61
CA LYS A 133 36.36 -22.12 46.23
C LYS A 133 36.13 -22.08 44.72
N PHE A 134 37.15 -22.38 43.93
CA PHE A 134 37.07 -22.40 42.48
C PHE A 134 36.15 -23.51 41.98
N GLU A 135 36.23 -24.70 42.57
CA GLU A 135 35.31 -25.82 42.30
C GLU A 135 33.86 -25.45 42.61
N GLN A 136 33.61 -24.86 43.79
CA GLN A 136 32.27 -24.37 44.16
C GLN A 136 31.74 -23.34 43.16
N MET A 137 32.60 -22.42 42.71
CA MET A 137 32.22 -21.41 41.73
C MET A 137 31.95 -22.03 40.35
N GLN A 138 32.75 -23.01 39.92
CA GLN A 138 32.48 -23.77 38.69
C GLN A 138 31.15 -24.50 38.75
N GLU A 139 30.84 -25.17 39.85
CA GLU A 139 29.59 -25.91 40.02
C GLU A 139 28.38 -24.96 40.00
N ALA A 140 28.45 -23.84 40.72
CA ALA A 140 27.42 -22.81 40.69
C ALA A 140 27.22 -22.24 39.27
N HIS A 141 28.31 -22.00 38.53
CA HIS A 141 28.24 -21.54 37.15
C HIS A 141 27.62 -22.60 36.22
N ALA A 142 28.01 -23.86 36.35
CA ALA A 142 27.45 -24.97 35.57
C ALA A 142 25.94 -25.11 35.79
N ASN A 143 25.48 -25.00 37.03
CA ASN A 143 24.06 -25.00 37.38
C ASN A 143 23.32 -23.81 36.74
N ARG A 144 23.90 -22.61 36.81
CA ARG A 144 23.32 -21.41 36.19
C ARG A 144 23.21 -21.54 34.67
N VAL A 145 24.23 -22.10 34.01
CA VAL A 145 24.21 -22.39 32.56
C VAL A 145 23.14 -23.42 32.23
N ALA A 146 22.97 -24.46 33.05
CA ALA A 146 21.92 -25.46 32.84
C ALA A 146 20.51 -24.84 32.94
N ASP A 147 20.29 -23.93 33.90
CA ASP A 147 19.02 -23.23 34.05
C ASP A 147 18.73 -22.28 32.89
N LEU A 148 19.73 -21.51 32.44
CA LEU A 148 19.59 -20.65 31.25
C LEU A 148 19.28 -21.49 30.00
N LYS A 149 19.94 -22.65 29.82
CA LYS A 149 19.62 -23.57 28.72
C LYS A 149 18.19 -24.11 28.80
N ARG A 150 17.68 -24.39 30.01
CA ARG A 150 16.28 -24.80 30.21
C ARG A 150 15.32 -23.68 29.84
N GLN A 151 15.60 -22.44 30.23
CA GLN A 151 14.80 -21.28 29.85
C GLN A 151 14.81 -21.05 28.33
N GLN A 152 15.98 -21.16 27.69
CA GLN A 152 16.11 -21.06 26.24
C GLN A 152 15.25 -22.10 25.51
N ARG A 153 15.22 -23.35 25.97
CA ARG A 153 14.35 -24.40 25.39
C ARG A 153 12.87 -24.08 25.56
N LYS A 154 12.46 -23.52 26.70
CA LYS A 154 11.07 -23.10 26.93
C LYS A 154 10.66 -21.99 25.96
N ILE A 155 11.52 -20.99 25.78
CA ILE A 155 11.29 -19.89 24.83
C ILE A 155 11.23 -20.42 23.41
N ALA A 156 12.17 -21.28 23.01
CA ALA A 156 12.20 -21.88 21.68
C ALA A 156 10.91 -22.67 21.37
N LYS A 157 10.39 -23.41 22.35
CA LYS A 157 9.10 -24.09 22.22
C LYS A 157 7.95 -23.10 22.04
N LEU A 158 7.91 -22.04 22.83
CA LEU A 158 6.88 -21.01 22.74
C LEU A 158 6.90 -20.29 21.38
N VAL A 159 8.09 -20.04 20.82
CA VAL A 159 8.25 -19.50 19.46
C VAL A 159 7.67 -20.47 18.44
N ALA A 160 8.01 -21.76 18.51
CA ALA A 160 7.48 -22.77 17.59
C ALA A 160 5.95 -22.88 17.66
N ASP A 161 5.38 -22.91 18.88
CA ASP A 161 3.93 -22.95 19.10
C ASP A 161 3.26 -21.69 18.48
N LYS A 162 3.86 -20.51 18.66
CA LYS A 162 3.35 -19.25 18.08
C LYS A 162 3.46 -19.20 16.56
N GLN A 163 4.50 -19.79 16.00
CA GLN A 163 4.70 -19.85 14.55
C GLN A 163 3.65 -20.77 13.89
N GLN A 164 3.35 -21.90 14.52
CA GLN A 164 2.25 -22.78 14.10
C GLN A 164 0.88 -22.09 14.21
N GLU A 165 0.65 -21.29 15.27
CA GLU A 165 -0.57 -20.49 15.41
C GLU A 165 -0.69 -19.46 14.28
N MET A 166 0.41 -18.77 13.95
CA MET A 166 0.45 -17.82 12.82
C MET A 166 0.17 -18.49 11.48
N GLU A 167 0.75 -19.66 11.21
CA GLU A 167 0.47 -20.43 9.99
C GLU A 167 -1.01 -20.83 9.89
N SER A 168 -1.61 -21.27 11.00
CA SER A 168 -3.03 -21.60 11.07
C SER A 168 -3.91 -20.38 10.78
N LEU A 169 -3.61 -19.23 11.40
CA LEU A 169 -4.34 -17.99 11.17
C LEU A 169 -4.17 -17.48 9.74
N SER A 170 -2.97 -17.60 9.15
CA SER A 170 -2.73 -17.26 7.75
C SER A 170 -3.60 -18.11 6.82
N GLY A 171 -3.68 -19.42 7.06
CA GLY A 171 -4.57 -20.30 6.30
C GLY A 171 -6.05 -19.95 6.46
N GLN A 172 -6.48 -19.52 7.65
CA GLN A 172 -7.86 -19.02 7.87
C GLN A 172 -8.12 -17.72 7.10
N ILE A 173 -7.14 -16.81 7.05
CA ILE A 173 -7.24 -15.57 6.27
C ILE A 173 -7.38 -15.90 4.78
N GLU A 174 -6.55 -16.78 4.23
CA GLU A 174 -6.66 -17.20 2.82
C GLU A 174 -8.03 -17.82 2.48
N GLN A 175 -8.57 -18.65 3.37
CA GLN A 175 -9.92 -19.22 3.21
C GLN A 175 -11.00 -18.15 3.22
N LEU A 176 -10.92 -17.18 4.14
CA LEU A 176 -11.86 -16.07 4.23
C LEU A 176 -11.77 -15.16 3.00
N GLU A 177 -10.56 -14.84 2.55
CA GLU A 177 -10.33 -14.09 1.31
C GLU A 177 -10.94 -14.79 0.11
N GLY A 178 -10.73 -16.10 -0.03
CA GLY A 178 -11.37 -16.92 -1.07
C GLY A 178 -12.91 -16.84 -1.02
N SER A 179 -13.50 -16.98 0.17
CA SER A 179 -14.95 -16.86 0.38
C SER A 179 -15.50 -15.47 0.03
N VAL A 180 -14.76 -14.41 0.35
CA VAL A 180 -15.12 -13.03 -0.03
C VAL A 180 -15.04 -12.85 -1.54
N MET A 181 -13.97 -13.33 -2.19
CA MET A 181 -13.83 -13.27 -3.64
C MET A 181 -14.96 -14.04 -4.36
N GLU A 182 -15.32 -15.23 -3.88
CA GLU A 182 -16.44 -16.01 -4.41
C GLU A 182 -17.77 -15.24 -4.28
N ARG A 183 -18.02 -14.64 -3.11
CA ARG A 183 -19.23 -13.82 -2.89
C ARG A 183 -19.25 -12.59 -3.79
N GLU A 184 -18.14 -11.90 -3.96
CA GLU A 184 -18.01 -10.77 -4.88
C GLU A 184 -18.25 -11.20 -6.33
N MET A 185 -17.72 -12.37 -6.73
CA MET A 185 -17.94 -12.92 -8.06
C MET A 185 -19.42 -13.25 -8.30
N ILE A 186 -20.07 -13.91 -7.34
CA ILE A 186 -21.52 -14.18 -7.38
C ILE A 186 -22.30 -12.88 -7.46
N HIS A 187 -21.99 -11.89 -6.61
CA HIS A 187 -22.64 -10.59 -6.62
C HIS A 187 -22.49 -9.88 -7.97
N ASN A 188 -21.30 -9.89 -8.55
CA ASN A 188 -21.04 -9.30 -9.86
C ASN A 188 -21.81 -10.01 -10.99
N VAL A 189 -21.89 -11.33 -10.97
CA VAL A 189 -22.69 -12.11 -11.94
C VAL A 189 -24.18 -11.84 -11.78
N GLN A 190 -24.68 -11.83 -10.54
CA GLN A 190 -26.09 -11.53 -10.25
C GLN A 190 -26.47 -10.10 -10.61
N SER A 191 -25.59 -9.12 -10.37
CA SER A 191 -25.78 -7.72 -10.73
C SER A 191 -25.84 -7.55 -12.25
N LYS A 192 -24.94 -8.20 -13.01
CA LYS A 192 -24.97 -8.22 -14.48
C LYS A 192 -26.23 -8.89 -15.04
N ASN A 193 -26.68 -10.00 -14.43
CA ASN A 193 -27.89 -10.70 -14.86
C ASN A 193 -29.18 -9.94 -14.52
N LYS A 194 -29.25 -9.26 -13.37
CA LYS A 194 -30.37 -8.37 -13.02
C LYS A 194 -30.47 -7.19 -13.98
N GLY A 195 -29.34 -6.56 -14.33
CA GLY A 195 -29.29 -5.50 -15.35
C GLY A 195 -29.77 -5.98 -16.72
N ALA A 196 -29.35 -7.18 -17.15
CA ALA A 196 -29.75 -7.74 -18.44
C ALA A 196 -31.25 -8.14 -18.51
N SER A 197 -31.86 -8.53 -17.38
CA SER A 197 -33.29 -8.85 -17.33
C SER A 197 -34.16 -7.60 -17.34
N ASP A 198 -33.76 -6.57 -16.60
CA ASP A 198 -34.47 -5.29 -16.54
C ASP A 198 -34.40 -4.56 -17.90
N ASP A 199 -33.24 -4.61 -18.58
CA ASP A 199 -33.08 -4.07 -19.93
C ASP A 199 -33.90 -4.83 -21.00
N LYS A 200 -34.03 -6.17 -20.87
CA LYS A 200 -34.86 -6.96 -21.79
C LYS A 200 -36.35 -6.69 -21.61
N ALA A 201 -36.81 -6.52 -20.37
CA ALA A 201 -38.20 -6.19 -20.07
C ALA A 201 -38.58 -4.81 -20.64
N LYS A 202 -37.74 -3.79 -20.40
CA LYS A 202 -37.92 -2.44 -20.95
C LYS A 202 -37.93 -2.44 -22.48
N ARG A 203 -36.99 -3.14 -23.12
CA ARG A 203 -36.97 -3.29 -24.59
C ARG A 203 -38.22 -3.98 -25.14
N PHE A 204 -38.75 -4.99 -24.44
CA PHE A 204 -39.97 -5.67 -24.87
C PHE A 204 -41.20 -4.76 -24.78
N GLU A 205 -41.33 -3.99 -23.69
CA GLU A 205 -42.38 -2.98 -23.55
C GLU A 205 -42.30 -1.88 -24.61
N GLU A 206 -41.10 -1.37 -24.90
CA GLU A 206 -40.88 -0.38 -25.96
C GLU A 206 -41.27 -0.93 -27.34
N VAL A 207 -40.85 -2.15 -27.66
CA VAL A 207 -41.20 -2.81 -28.94
C VAL A 207 -42.71 -3.04 -29.04
N HIS A 208 -43.36 -3.48 -27.96
CA HIS A 208 -44.80 -3.69 -27.92
C HIS A 208 -45.59 -2.36 -28.06
N MET A 209 -45.12 -1.29 -27.43
CA MET A 209 -45.73 0.04 -27.58
C MET A 209 -45.58 0.55 -29.02
N LYS A 210 -44.41 0.34 -29.64
CA LYS A 210 -44.15 0.72 -31.03
C LYS A 210 -45.05 -0.03 -32.01
N THR A 211 -45.25 -1.34 -31.83
CA THR A 211 -46.16 -2.12 -32.71
C THR A 211 -47.61 -1.70 -32.54
N LYS A 212 -48.05 -1.39 -31.32
CA LYS A 212 -49.41 -0.89 -31.04
C LYS A 212 -49.64 0.49 -31.68
N LEU A 213 -48.68 1.41 -31.57
CA LEU A 213 -48.74 2.71 -32.25
C LEU A 213 -48.77 2.56 -33.77
N HIS A 214 -47.96 1.67 -34.33
CA HIS A 214 -47.96 1.41 -35.77
C HIS A 214 -49.30 0.83 -36.25
N SER A 215 -49.92 -0.05 -35.47
CA SER A 215 -51.28 -0.56 -35.75
C SER A 215 -52.31 0.56 -35.74
N LEU A 216 -52.21 1.50 -34.79
CA LEU A 216 -53.14 2.61 -34.68
C LEU A 216 -53.02 3.56 -35.88
N VAL A 217 -51.80 3.89 -36.28
CA VAL A 217 -51.54 4.70 -37.48
C VAL A 217 -52.08 4.02 -38.74
N LYS A 218 -51.95 2.68 -38.86
CA LYS A 218 -52.56 1.93 -39.97
C LYS A 218 -54.08 2.03 -39.98
N MET A 219 -54.74 1.95 -38.84
CA MET A 219 -56.20 2.11 -38.79
C MET A 219 -56.62 3.55 -39.10
N GLN A 220 -55.92 4.54 -38.56
CA GLN A 220 -56.21 5.96 -38.85
C GLN A 220 -55.97 6.31 -40.31
N THR A 221 -54.95 5.75 -40.95
CA THR A 221 -54.71 5.97 -42.40
C THR A 221 -55.82 5.38 -43.25
N GLN A 222 -56.31 4.18 -42.92
CA GLN A 222 -57.48 3.59 -43.57
C GLN A 222 -58.75 4.43 -43.36
N GLU A 223 -58.96 4.94 -42.15
CA GLU A 223 -60.10 5.81 -41.85
C GLU A 223 -60.01 7.14 -42.61
N ILE A 224 -58.83 7.74 -42.71
CA ILE A 224 -58.59 8.94 -43.52
C ILE A 224 -58.85 8.66 -45.00
N GLU A 225 -58.44 7.50 -45.53
CA GLU A 225 -58.74 7.11 -46.91
C GLU A 225 -60.24 6.98 -47.16
N MET A 226 -60.98 6.30 -46.27
CA MET A 226 -62.43 6.21 -46.37
C MET A 226 -63.11 7.58 -46.29
N LEU A 227 -62.68 8.45 -45.36
CA LEU A 227 -63.21 9.81 -45.24
C LEU A 227 -62.89 10.66 -46.47
N ARG A 228 -61.74 10.45 -47.14
CA ARG A 228 -61.41 11.11 -48.41
C ARG A 228 -62.33 10.64 -49.53
N GLU A 229 -62.61 9.35 -49.62
CA GLU A 229 -63.56 8.81 -50.60
C GLU A 229 -64.98 9.35 -50.40
N GLU A 230 -65.44 9.45 -49.13
CA GLU A 230 -66.73 10.05 -48.80
C GLU A 230 -66.77 11.56 -49.10
N LEU A 231 -65.69 12.28 -48.81
CA LEU A 231 -65.55 13.70 -49.17
C LEU A 231 -65.61 13.88 -50.69
N ASP A 232 -64.92 13.05 -51.47
CA ASP A 232 -64.94 13.09 -52.92
C ASP A 232 -66.33 12.73 -53.47
N ARG A 233 -67.02 11.77 -52.86
CA ARG A 233 -68.41 11.44 -53.19
C ARG A 233 -69.36 12.61 -52.93
N LEU A 234 -69.21 13.29 -51.79
CA LEU A 234 -70.00 14.48 -51.44
C LEU A 234 -69.66 15.67 -52.35
N ARG A 235 -68.38 15.86 -52.71
CA ARG A 235 -67.95 16.88 -53.68
C ARG A 235 -68.58 16.65 -55.05
N ARG A 236 -68.60 15.41 -55.55
CA ARG A 236 -69.29 15.03 -56.80
C ARG A 236 -70.80 15.33 -56.78
N ARG A 237 -71.42 15.38 -55.60
CA ARG A 237 -72.85 15.70 -55.44
C ARG A 237 -73.15 17.20 -55.40
N THR A 238 -72.21 18.02 -54.92
CA THR A 238 -72.46 19.43 -54.61
C THR A 238 -71.75 20.40 -55.56
N PHE A 239 -70.72 19.94 -56.28
CA PHE A 239 -69.99 20.73 -57.27
C PHE A 239 -69.81 19.92 -58.57
N PRO A 240 -70.00 20.52 -59.75
CA PRO A 240 -69.58 19.91 -61.01
C PRO A 240 -68.05 19.85 -61.02
N THR A 241 -67.47 18.68 -60.76
CA THR A 241 -66.01 18.51 -60.70
C THR A 241 -65.45 18.23 -62.09
N PHE A 242 -64.72 19.18 -62.67
CA PHE A 242 -64.08 19.05 -64.01
C PHE A 242 -62.78 18.21 -64.02
N THR A 243 -62.59 17.31 -63.06
CA THR A 243 -61.36 16.50 -62.93
C THR A 243 -61.32 15.29 -63.87
N HIS A 244 -62.36 15.06 -64.69
CA HIS A 244 -62.32 14.04 -65.74
C HIS A 244 -61.59 14.47 -67.02
N PHE A 245 -61.31 15.77 -67.22
CA PHE A 245 -60.55 16.20 -68.40
C PHE A 245 -59.04 16.01 -68.27
N GLU A 246 -58.49 15.98 -67.05
CA GLU A 246 -57.06 15.79 -66.85
C GLU A 246 -56.67 14.30 -66.84
N ALA A 247 -57.51 13.41 -66.33
CA ALA A 247 -57.25 11.97 -66.38
C ALA A 247 -57.33 11.40 -67.80
N VAL A 248 -58.23 11.91 -68.65
CA VAL A 248 -58.30 11.51 -70.07
C VAL A 248 -57.11 12.09 -70.84
N ARG A 249 -56.68 13.34 -70.57
CA ARG A 249 -55.45 13.89 -71.17
C ARG A 249 -54.17 13.19 -70.70
N ALA A 250 -54.07 12.77 -69.44
CA ALA A 250 -52.92 12.05 -68.93
C ALA A 250 -52.86 10.59 -69.45
N ALA A 251 -54.02 9.98 -69.74
CA ALA A 251 -54.08 8.67 -70.40
C ALA A 251 -53.81 8.77 -71.92
N GLU A 252 -54.13 9.90 -72.57
CA GLU A 252 -53.83 10.15 -74.00
C GLU A 252 -52.41 10.72 -74.23
N ALA A 253 -51.77 11.31 -73.23
CA ALA A 253 -50.38 11.75 -73.25
C ALA A 253 -49.50 10.75 -72.48
N GLY A 254 -49.20 9.61 -73.12
CA GLY A 254 -48.35 8.58 -72.55
C GLY A 254 -47.00 9.11 -72.08
N LEU A 255 -46.79 9.05 -70.76
CA LEU A 255 -45.52 8.98 -70.04
C LEU A 255 -45.74 8.15 -68.77
#